data_AF-A0A5R9C5M9-F1
#
_entry.id   AF-A0A5R9C5M9-F1
#
_cell.length_a   1.000
_cell.length_b   1.000
_cell.length_c   1.000
_cell.angle_alpha   90.00
_cell.angle_beta   90.00
_cell.angle_gamma   90.00
#
_symmetry.space_group_name_H-M   'P 1'
#
loop_
_entity.id
_entity.type
_entity.pdbx_description
1 polymer ?
#
loop_
_entity_poly.entity_id
_entity_poly.type
_entity_poly.pdbx_seq_one_letter_code
_entity_poly.pdbx_strand_id
1 'polypeptide(L)'
;MMTYKQKAFIDSLMKDLDERGVEVVAIPDVAQYLQDGEYGTSTKQASDLIKLLLEEKKSAPEVPKEKVETRHIQKALVTLMTKKRKNKTETQFAIQKVIKRSLNKSSMYDLTYEELLAIENILTAAKYIK
;
A
#
# COMPACT_ATOMS: atom_id res chain seq x y z
N MET A 1 11.20 24.41 -16.32
CA MET A 1 10.24 24.03 -15.27
C MET A 1 9.68 22.65 -15.59
N MET A 2 9.59 21.77 -14.59
CA MET A 2 9.14 20.38 -14.73
C MET A 2 7.66 20.30 -15.16
N THR A 3 7.29 19.23 -15.87
CA THR A 3 5.89 18.99 -16.24
C THR A 3 5.10 18.33 -15.11
N TYR A 4 3.79 18.56 -15.07
CA TYR A 4 2.88 17.88 -14.13
C TYR A 4 2.98 16.34 -14.19
N LYS A 5 3.19 15.77 -15.39
CA LYS A 5 3.36 14.31 -15.56
C LYS A 5 4.64 13.80 -14.89
N GLN A 6 5.74 14.56 -15.00
CA GLN A 6 7.00 14.21 -14.34
C GLN A 6 6.85 14.30 -12.82
N LYS A 7 6.18 15.35 -12.32
CA LYS A 7 5.87 15.49 -10.89
C LYS A 7 5.10 14.28 -10.36
N ALA A 8 3.97 13.97 -10.98
CA ALA A 8 3.13 12.85 -10.55
C ALA A 8 3.87 11.51 -10.59
N PHE A 9 4.79 11.34 -11.55
CA PHE A 9 5.59 10.12 -11.66
C PHE A 9 6.67 10.04 -10.57
N ILE A 10 7.36 11.15 -10.27
CA ILE A 10 8.31 11.24 -9.16
C ILE A 10 7.61 10.95 -7.83
N ASP A 11 6.47 11.61 -7.56
CA ASP A 11 5.67 11.42 -6.35
C ASP A 11 5.28 9.93 -6.19
N SER A 12 4.87 9.28 -7.28
CA SER A 12 4.54 7.84 -7.26
C SER A 12 5.75 6.95 -7.01
N LEU A 13 6.92 7.27 -7.57
CA LEU A 13 8.15 6.49 -7.37
C LEU A 13 8.68 6.64 -5.95
N MET A 14 8.65 7.84 -5.39
CA MET A 14 9.05 8.07 -4.00
C MET A 14 8.14 7.29 -3.05
N LYS A 15 6.83 7.32 -3.27
CA LYS A 15 5.90 6.52 -2.48
C LYS A 15 6.16 5.02 -2.60
N ASP A 16 6.40 4.53 -3.82
CA ASP A 16 6.71 3.11 -4.03
C ASP A 16 7.97 2.69 -3.27
N LEU A 17 9.03 3.52 -3.27
CA LEU A 17 10.30 3.29 -2.57
C LEU A 17 10.14 3.31 -1.05
N ASP A 18 9.39 4.28 -0.52
CA ASP A 18 9.05 4.37 0.89
C ASP A 18 8.28 3.12 1.34
N GLU A 19 7.33 2.62 0.54
CA GLU A 19 6.63 1.36 0.78
C GLU A 19 7.55 0.11 0.78
N ARG A 20 8.76 0.21 0.16
CA ARG A 20 9.81 -0.82 0.20
C ARG A 20 10.79 -0.66 1.37
N GLY A 21 10.61 0.35 2.22
CA GLY A 21 11.52 0.67 3.31
C GLY A 21 12.82 1.35 2.85
N VAL A 22 12.81 1.94 1.65
CA VAL A 22 13.93 2.77 1.17
C VAL A 22 13.68 4.20 1.63
N GLU A 23 14.63 4.74 2.39
CA GLU A 23 14.58 6.11 2.87
C GLU A 23 14.89 7.09 1.72
N VAL A 24 13.85 7.44 0.96
CA VAL A 24 13.96 8.27 -0.25
C VAL A 24 14.54 9.67 0.02
N VAL A 25 14.38 10.17 1.25
CA VAL A 25 14.89 11.49 1.68
C VAL A 25 16.42 11.49 1.86
N ALA A 26 17.03 10.32 2.03
CA ALA A 26 18.48 10.17 2.11
C ALA A 26 19.16 10.29 0.73
N ILE A 27 18.39 10.28 -0.37
CA ILE A 27 18.89 10.48 -1.71
C ILE A 27 19.14 11.99 -1.94
N PRO A 28 20.38 12.43 -2.21
CA PRO A 28 20.73 13.85 -2.32
C PRO A 28 19.87 14.61 -3.35
N ASP A 29 19.63 14.00 -4.51
CA ASP A 29 18.86 14.61 -5.59
C ASP A 29 17.36 14.72 -5.26
N VAL A 30 16.84 13.84 -4.39
CA VAL A 30 15.46 13.91 -3.89
C VAL A 30 15.33 15.02 -2.85
N ALA A 31 16.30 15.16 -1.96
CA ALA A 31 16.32 16.25 -0.98
C ALA A 31 16.37 17.62 -1.67
N GLN A 32 17.19 17.77 -2.70
CA GLN A 32 17.25 18.97 -3.54
C GLN A 32 15.91 19.22 -4.26
N TYR A 33 15.30 18.18 -4.84
CA TYR A 33 13.98 18.27 -5.46
C TYR A 33 12.87 18.72 -4.49
N LEU A 34 12.88 18.20 -3.24
CA LEU A 34 11.90 18.58 -2.22
C LEU A 34 12.06 20.06 -1.78
N GLN A 35 13.29 20.59 -1.86
CA GLN A 35 13.57 22.00 -1.58
C GLN A 35 13.19 22.92 -2.76
N ASP A 36 13.56 22.53 -3.99
CA ASP A 36 13.34 23.33 -5.19
C ASP A 36 11.88 23.30 -5.67
N GLY A 37 11.17 22.22 -5.35
CA GLY A 37 9.77 22.02 -5.71
C GLY A 37 9.51 22.01 -7.21
N GLU A 38 8.24 22.13 -7.58
CA GLU A 38 7.78 22.08 -8.98
C GLU A 38 8.33 23.22 -9.84
N TYR A 39 8.52 24.40 -9.23
CA TYR A 39 8.91 25.63 -9.91
C TYR A 39 10.44 25.80 -10.02
N GLY A 40 11.22 25.23 -9.09
CA GLY A 40 12.68 25.26 -9.11
C GLY A 40 13.32 24.12 -9.91
N THR A 41 12.59 23.03 -10.16
CA THR A 41 13.12 21.86 -10.87
C THR A 41 12.97 21.99 -12.39
N SER A 42 14.07 21.83 -13.13
CA SER A 42 14.04 21.77 -14.60
C SER A 42 13.54 20.40 -15.12
N THR A 43 13.07 20.35 -16.37
CA THR A 43 12.63 19.10 -17.02
C THR A 43 13.75 18.06 -17.13
N LYS A 44 15.01 18.52 -17.26
CA LYS A 44 16.19 17.66 -17.32
C LYS A 44 16.48 17.06 -15.95
N GLN A 45 16.56 17.90 -14.91
CA GLN A 45 16.72 17.44 -13.52
C GLN A 45 15.62 16.47 -13.10
N ALA A 46 14.36 16.74 -13.47
CA ALA A 46 13.25 15.82 -13.22
C ALA A 46 13.44 14.46 -13.91
N SER A 47 13.93 14.45 -15.15
CA SER A 47 14.19 13.20 -15.88
C SER A 47 15.35 12.40 -15.29
N ASP A 48 16.41 13.10 -14.85
CA ASP A 48 17.56 12.48 -14.21
C ASP A 48 17.18 11.91 -12.82
N LEU A 49 16.37 12.65 -12.05
CA LEU A 49 15.78 12.18 -10.79
C LEU A 49 14.91 10.93 -10.98
N ILE A 50 14.07 10.90 -12.02
CA ILE A 50 13.25 9.72 -12.34
C ILE A 50 14.13 8.49 -12.61
N LYS A 51 15.23 8.65 -13.37
CA LYS A 51 16.15 7.54 -13.64
C LYS A 51 16.78 7.02 -12.36
N LEU A 52 17.26 7.93 -11.50
CA LEU A 52 17.87 7.59 -10.23
C LEU A 52 16.89 6.84 -9.32
N LEU A 53 15.66 7.35 -9.16
CA LEU A 53 14.61 6.68 -8.39
C LEU A 53 14.25 5.30 -8.96
N LEU A 54 14.30 5.12 -10.27
CA LEU A 54 14.08 3.82 -10.91
C LEU A 54 15.24 2.85 -10.67
N GLU A 55 16.48 3.33 -10.66
CA GLU A 55 17.67 2.52 -10.34
C GLU A 55 17.68 2.09 -8.86
N GLU A 56 17.35 3.02 -7.96
CA GLU A 56 17.14 2.72 -6.55
C GLU A 56 16.00 1.72 -6.38
N LYS A 57 14.90 1.84 -7.14
CA LYS A 57 13.79 0.87 -7.10
C LYS A 57 14.20 -0.53 -7.58
N LYS A 58 15.17 -0.63 -8.48
CA LYS A 58 15.73 -1.92 -8.94
C LYS A 58 16.68 -2.53 -7.91
N SER A 59 17.41 -1.70 -7.18
CA SER A 59 18.40 -2.11 -6.17
C SER A 59 17.76 -2.34 -4.79
N ALA A 60 16.61 -1.72 -4.55
CA ALA A 60 15.78 -1.92 -3.37
C ALA A 60 15.33 -3.38 -3.29
N PRO A 61 15.25 -3.95 -2.08
CA PRO A 61 14.63 -5.26 -1.90
C PRO A 61 13.25 -5.23 -2.57
N GLU A 62 12.96 -6.20 -3.44
CA GLU A 62 11.61 -6.35 -3.97
C GLU A 62 10.68 -6.45 -2.75
N VAL A 63 9.68 -5.56 -2.67
CA VAL A 63 8.58 -5.77 -1.73
C VAL A 63 8.09 -7.17 -2.01
N PRO A 64 8.07 -8.08 -1.02
CA PRO A 64 7.52 -9.41 -1.24
C PRO A 64 6.14 -9.23 -1.87
N LYS A 65 5.97 -9.80 -3.07
CA LYS A 65 4.73 -9.72 -3.86
C LYS A 65 3.50 -10.23 -3.08
N GLU A 66 3.72 -10.84 -1.92
CA GLU A 66 2.73 -11.16 -0.89
C GLU A 66 1.86 -9.98 -0.42
N LYS A 67 2.32 -8.71 -0.52
CA LYS A 67 1.44 -7.55 -0.23
C LYS A 67 0.30 -7.37 -1.24
N VAL A 68 0.36 -8.00 -2.42
CA VAL A 68 -0.75 -7.99 -3.40
C VAL A 68 -1.78 -9.05 -3.06
N GLU A 69 -1.37 -10.22 -2.57
CA GLU A 69 -2.26 -11.34 -2.24
C GLU A 69 -3.20 -11.06 -1.06
N THR A 70 -2.91 -10.11 -0.19
CA THR A 70 -3.80 -9.85 0.95
C THR A 70 -4.59 -8.55 0.81
N ARG A 71 -4.33 -7.75 -0.25
CA ARG A 71 -5.04 -6.48 -0.50
C ARG A 71 -6.53 -6.69 -0.76
N HIS A 72 -6.92 -7.74 -1.47
CA HIS A 72 -8.35 -8.04 -1.67
C HIS A 72 -9.04 -8.48 -0.39
N ILE A 73 -8.33 -9.20 0.49
CA ILE A 73 -8.80 -9.61 1.82
C ILE A 73 -9.02 -8.37 2.70
N GLN A 74 -8.06 -7.44 2.74
CA GLN A 74 -8.21 -6.17 3.47
C GLN A 74 -9.39 -5.33 2.94
N LYS A 75 -9.56 -5.21 1.62
CA LYS A 75 -10.72 -4.52 1.02
C LYS A 75 -12.05 -5.20 1.39
N ALA A 76 -12.06 -6.53 1.43
CA ALA A 76 -13.23 -7.30 1.83
C ALA A 76 -13.55 -7.11 3.33
N LEU A 77 -12.54 -7.04 4.20
CA LEU A 77 -12.70 -6.68 5.62
C LEU A 77 -13.24 -5.27 5.82
N VAL A 78 -12.71 -4.27 5.10
CA VAL A 78 -13.25 -2.92 5.10
C VAL A 78 -14.73 -2.94 4.68
N THR A 79 -15.07 -3.70 3.65
CA THR A 79 -16.46 -3.84 3.16
C THR A 79 -17.35 -4.48 4.21
N LEU A 80 -16.89 -5.54 4.89
CA LEU A 80 -17.58 -6.18 6.01
C LEU A 80 -17.86 -5.17 7.13
N MET A 81 -16.88 -4.35 7.51
CA MET A 81 -17.00 -3.43 8.62
C MET A 81 -17.83 -2.18 8.30
N THR A 82 -17.83 -1.72 7.05
CA THR A 82 -18.48 -0.46 6.63
C THR A 82 -19.86 -0.65 6.02
N LYS A 83 -20.11 -1.71 5.24
CA LYS A 83 -21.40 -1.93 4.58
C LYS A 83 -22.37 -2.69 5.48
N LYS A 84 -23.67 -2.39 5.35
CA LYS A 84 -24.75 -3.20 5.92
C LYS A 84 -24.98 -4.42 5.04
N ARG A 85 -24.73 -5.62 5.57
CA ARG A 85 -25.09 -6.90 4.96
C ARG A 85 -25.78 -7.80 5.99
N LYS A 86 -26.70 -8.66 5.53
CA LYS A 86 -27.44 -9.59 6.40
C LYS A 86 -26.52 -10.58 7.13
N ASN A 87 -25.46 -11.04 6.47
CA ASN A 87 -24.49 -12.00 7.01
C ASN A 87 -23.30 -11.36 7.75
N LYS A 88 -23.32 -10.04 8.00
CA LYS A 88 -22.17 -9.32 8.57
C LYS A 88 -21.76 -9.87 9.94
N THR A 89 -22.70 -9.97 10.88
CA THR A 89 -22.43 -10.39 12.26
C THR A 89 -21.88 -11.81 12.31
N GLU A 90 -22.46 -12.71 11.53
CA GLU A 90 -22.02 -14.11 11.43
C GLU A 90 -20.61 -14.21 10.83
N THR A 91 -20.34 -13.49 9.74
CA THR A 91 -19.01 -13.45 9.11
C THR A 91 -17.96 -12.87 10.06
N GLN A 92 -18.31 -11.79 10.78
CA GLN A 92 -17.43 -11.18 11.77
C GLN A 92 -17.10 -12.15 12.92
N PHE A 93 -18.09 -12.91 13.41
CA PHE A 93 -17.88 -13.90 14.47
C PHE A 93 -17.01 -15.08 13.99
N ALA A 94 -17.22 -15.56 12.76
CA ALA A 94 -16.39 -16.58 12.16
C ALA A 94 -14.92 -16.13 12.06
N ILE A 95 -14.68 -14.88 11.65
CA ILE A 95 -13.33 -14.30 11.61
C ILE A 95 -12.72 -14.24 13.01
N GLN A 96 -13.46 -13.72 14.01
CA GLN A 96 -12.98 -13.62 15.39
C GLN A 96 -12.56 -14.96 15.99
N LYS A 97 -13.21 -16.07 15.60
CA LYS A 97 -12.81 -17.42 16.00
C LYS A 97 -11.47 -17.84 15.40
N VAL A 98 -11.21 -17.48 14.15
CA VAL A 98 -9.96 -17.81 13.46
C VAL A 98 -8.79 -17.01 14.02
N ILE A 99 -8.95 -15.70 14.17
CA ILE A 99 -7.88 -14.82 14.69
C ILE A 99 -7.78 -14.84 16.22
N LYS A 100 -8.71 -15.53 16.91
CA LYS A 100 -8.80 -15.64 18.37
C LYS A 100 -8.79 -14.29 19.11
N ARG A 101 -9.25 -13.23 18.45
CA ARG A 101 -9.30 -11.86 19.00
C ARG A 101 -10.49 -11.07 18.45
N SER A 102 -10.81 -9.94 19.08
CA SER A 102 -11.89 -9.08 18.65
C SER A 102 -11.54 -8.35 17.34
N LEU A 103 -12.38 -8.52 16.31
CA LEU A 103 -12.30 -7.76 15.07
C LEU A 103 -13.17 -6.49 15.17
N ASN A 104 -12.52 -5.33 15.10
CA ASN A 104 -13.13 -4.00 15.09
C ASN A 104 -12.46 -3.12 14.00
N LYS A 105 -12.91 -1.86 13.86
CA LYS A 105 -12.43 -0.96 12.79
C LYS A 105 -10.92 -0.68 12.85
N SER A 106 -10.33 -0.68 14.04
CA SER A 106 -8.90 -0.45 14.21
C SER A 106 -8.14 -1.75 14.05
N SER A 107 -8.58 -2.82 14.72
CA SER A 107 -7.87 -4.10 14.73
C SER A 107 -7.88 -4.84 13.38
N MET A 108 -8.72 -4.45 12.42
CA MET A 108 -8.67 -5.01 11.06
C MET A 108 -7.42 -4.59 10.27
N TYR A 109 -6.75 -3.49 10.65
CA TYR A 109 -5.50 -3.05 10.03
C TYR A 109 -4.27 -3.70 10.69
N ASP A 110 -4.43 -4.24 11.90
CA ASP A 110 -3.37 -4.87 12.68
C ASP A 110 -3.30 -6.39 12.46
N LEU A 111 -3.93 -6.91 11.40
CA LEU A 111 -3.92 -8.34 11.06
C LEU A 111 -2.60 -8.77 10.45
N THR A 112 -2.04 -9.87 10.95
CA THR A 112 -0.85 -10.49 10.38
C THR A 112 -1.17 -11.12 9.03
N TYR A 113 -0.12 -11.39 8.24
CA TYR A 113 -0.28 -12.05 6.94
C TYR A 113 -0.95 -13.42 7.07
N GLU A 114 -0.55 -14.23 8.06
CA GLU A 114 -1.15 -15.55 8.33
C GLU A 114 -2.63 -15.44 8.71
N GLU A 115 -3.00 -14.45 9.53
CA GLU A 115 -4.39 -14.19 9.88
C GLU A 115 -5.21 -13.78 8.66
N LEU A 116 -4.67 -12.95 7.77
CA LEU A 116 -5.35 -12.53 6.54
C LEU A 116 -5.63 -13.72 5.63
N LEU A 117 -4.65 -14.59 5.39
CA LEU A 117 -4.84 -15.80 4.59
C LEU A 117 -5.89 -16.75 5.21
N ALA A 118 -5.87 -16.92 6.54
CA ALA A 118 -6.85 -17.76 7.22
C ALA A 118 -8.29 -17.22 7.13
N ILE A 119 -8.43 -15.89 7.01
CA ILE A 119 -9.72 -15.21 6.85
C ILE A 119 -10.29 -15.34 5.41
N GLU A 120 -9.43 -15.52 4.40
CA GLU A 120 -9.84 -15.52 2.99
C GLU A 120 -11.00 -16.46 2.71
N ASN A 121 -10.89 -17.72 3.15
CA ASN A 121 -11.94 -18.73 2.97
C ASN A 121 -13.30 -18.31 3.54
N ILE A 122 -13.30 -17.61 4.67
CA ILE A 122 -14.52 -17.11 5.31
C ILE A 122 -15.14 -16.00 4.46
N LEU A 123 -14.32 -15.05 3.98
CA LEU A 123 -14.79 -13.94 3.18
C LEU A 123 -15.27 -14.39 1.79
N THR A 124 -14.64 -15.40 1.20
CA THR A 124 -15.08 -16.04 -0.05
C THR A 124 -16.41 -16.76 0.14
N ALA A 125 -16.55 -17.59 1.18
CA ALA A 125 -17.82 -18.25 1.51
C ALA A 125 -18.96 -17.24 1.77
N ALA A 126 -18.64 -16.12 2.41
CA ALA A 126 -19.57 -15.04 2.69
C ALA A 126 -19.80 -14.07 1.51
N LYS A 127 -19.21 -14.34 0.34
CA LYS A 127 -19.34 -13.56 -0.91
C LYS A 127 -18.88 -12.10 -0.78
N TYR A 128 -17.81 -11.87 -0.02
CA TYR A 128 -17.11 -10.58 0.04
C TYR A 128 -15.93 -10.51 -0.94
N ILE A 129 -15.34 -11.66 -1.24
CA ILE A 129 -14.35 -11.87 -2.30
C ILE A 129 -15.05 -12.65 -3.43
N LYS A 130 -14.72 -12.35 -4.68
CA LYS A 130 -15.29 -12.99 -5.87
C LYS A 130 -14.39 -14.12 -6.35
#